data_AF-K9VY23-F1
#
_entry.id   AF-K9VY23-F1
#
_cell.length_a   1.000
_cell.length_b   1.000
_cell.length_c   1.000
_cell.angle_alpha   90.00
_cell.angle_beta   90.00
_cell.angle_gamma   90.00
#
_symmetry.space_group_name_H-M   'P 1'
#
loop_
_entity.id
_entity.type
_entity.pdbx_description
1 polymer ?
#
loop_
_entity_poly.entity_id
_entity_poly.type
_entity_poly.pdbx_seq_one_letter_code
_entity_poly.pdbx_strand_id
1 'polypeptide(L)'
;MWGSLVSTFALVTLSLAISLFYYDPALAIRSRNYSKSEFRTLLRSLGYQVELGETLNDTASKRAIREFQEQNKLSVDGTVNSQTQDLAADMIVNLQNSLNVVVQPDPPLPNNEFYGPRTEAAIREFQRRFLLPETGIASLEVRQKLNQEARKVSGYK
;
A
#
# COMPACT_ATOMS: atom_id res chain seq x y z
N MET A 1 72.01 43.47 0.81
CA MET A 1 70.95 44.17 0.06
C MET A 1 69.66 43.38 0.27
N TRP A 2 68.61 44.04 0.79
CA TRP A 2 67.16 43.81 0.52
C TRP A 2 66.64 42.35 0.45
N GLY A 3 65.64 41.86 1.15
CA GLY A 3 64.59 42.44 1.99
C GLY A 3 63.48 41.37 2.17
N SER A 4 63.00 41.23 3.40
CA SER A 4 61.60 40.98 3.83
C SER A 4 60.64 40.00 3.13
N LEU A 5 60.00 39.21 4.01
CA LEU A 5 58.54 39.00 4.18
C LEU A 5 57.80 37.88 3.43
N VAL A 6 57.07 37.14 4.27
CA VAL A 6 55.99 36.17 4.03
C VAL A 6 54.74 36.88 3.46
N SER A 7 53.99 36.22 2.56
CA SER A 7 52.55 36.43 2.34
C SER A 7 51.94 35.27 1.53
N THR A 8 51.21 34.33 2.16
CA THR A 8 49.72 34.22 2.29
C THR A 8 48.98 33.49 1.15
N PHE A 9 48.41 32.33 1.54
CA PHE A 9 47.20 31.59 1.14
C PHE A 9 46.51 31.81 -0.23
N ALA A 10 46.28 30.69 -0.94
CA ALA A 10 45.04 30.45 -1.69
C ALA A 10 44.69 28.95 -1.67
N LEU A 11 43.51 28.62 -1.10
CA LEU A 11 42.81 27.34 -1.18
C LEU A 11 42.35 27.08 -2.62
N VAL A 12 42.53 25.87 -3.16
CA VAL A 12 41.61 25.30 -4.16
C VAL A 12 41.36 23.81 -3.87
N THR A 13 40.25 23.62 -3.18
CA THR A 13 39.26 22.52 -3.18
C THR A 13 39.48 21.28 -4.07
N LEU A 14 39.57 20.14 -3.39
CA LEU A 14 38.64 18.98 -3.45
C LEU A 14 37.86 18.74 -4.76
N SER A 15 38.08 17.59 -5.39
CA SER A 15 37.00 16.71 -5.88
C SER A 15 37.55 15.40 -6.45
N LEU A 16 37.75 14.39 -5.59
CA LEU A 16 37.40 13.04 -6.04
C LEU A 16 35.87 12.99 -5.94
N ALA A 17 35.20 13.07 -7.09
CA ALA A 17 33.78 12.83 -7.17
C ALA A 17 33.53 11.39 -6.70
N ILE A 18 33.15 11.24 -5.43
CA ILE A 18 32.44 10.05 -4.97
C ILE A 18 31.18 10.04 -5.83
N SER A 19 31.11 9.11 -6.78
CA SER A 19 29.87 8.79 -7.45
C SER A 19 28.90 8.33 -6.37
N LEU A 20 28.09 9.26 -5.86
CA LEU A 20 26.89 8.92 -5.13
C LEU A 20 26.01 8.22 -6.15
N PHE A 21 26.00 6.89 -6.11
CA PHE A 21 24.82 6.16 -6.53
C PHE A 21 23.69 6.75 -5.67
N TYR A 22 22.92 7.67 -6.22
CA TYR A 22 21.61 7.99 -5.68
C TYR A 22 20.80 6.70 -5.81
N TYR A 23 20.87 5.86 -4.78
CA TYR A 23 19.78 4.94 -4.52
C TYR A 23 18.60 5.83 -4.20
N ASP A 24 17.65 5.92 -5.12
CA ASP A 24 16.31 6.38 -4.83
C ASP A 24 15.57 5.19 -4.18
N PRO A 25 15.40 5.14 -2.84
CA PRO A 25 14.66 4.06 -2.20
C PRO A 25 13.16 4.13 -2.50
N ALA A 26 12.65 5.15 -3.20
CA ALA A 26 11.24 5.24 -3.55
C ALA A 26 10.80 4.21 -4.61
N LEU A 27 11.76 3.58 -5.33
CA LEU A 27 11.48 2.54 -6.33
C LEU A 27 11.98 1.14 -5.92
N ALA A 28 12.64 1.02 -4.77
CA ALA A 28 13.06 -0.27 -4.23
C ALA A 28 12.02 -0.81 -3.25
N ILE A 29 10.96 -1.41 -3.81
CA ILE A 29 10.16 -2.56 -3.36
C ILE A 29 8.71 -2.34 -3.82
N ARG A 30 8.40 -2.82 -5.03
CA ARG A 30 7.16 -3.58 -5.25
C ARG A 30 7.25 -4.35 -6.55
N SER A 31 7.30 -5.68 -6.48
CA SER A 31 6.86 -6.54 -7.59
C SER A 31 6.66 -8.00 -7.18
N ARG A 32 6.32 -8.30 -5.92
CA ARG A 32 5.90 -9.68 -5.64
C ARG A 32 4.43 -9.77 -6.03
N ASN A 33 4.18 -10.40 -7.17
CA ASN A 33 2.86 -10.92 -7.48
C ASN A 33 2.41 -11.74 -6.28
N TYR A 34 1.20 -11.50 -5.79
CA TYR A 34 0.59 -12.35 -4.80
C TYR A 34 0.62 -13.79 -5.30
N SER A 35 1.06 -14.71 -4.44
CA SER A 35 0.76 -16.11 -4.61
C SER A 35 -0.75 -16.33 -4.63
N LYS A 36 -1.18 -17.51 -5.09
CA LYS A 36 -2.60 -17.84 -5.20
C LYS A 36 -3.31 -17.78 -3.85
N SER A 37 -2.70 -18.29 -2.78
CA SER A 37 -3.24 -18.23 -1.42
C SER A 37 -3.24 -16.81 -0.86
N GLU A 38 -2.19 -16.01 -1.10
CA GLU A 38 -2.17 -14.61 -0.69
C GLU A 38 -3.30 -13.82 -1.38
N PHE A 39 -3.49 -13.98 -2.69
CA PHE A 39 -4.57 -13.28 -3.41
C PHE A 39 -5.95 -13.73 -2.92
N ARG A 40 -6.11 -15.03 -2.61
CA ARG A 40 -7.35 -15.56 -2.05
C ARG A 40 -7.67 -14.95 -0.68
N THR A 41 -6.65 -14.82 0.17
CA THR A 41 -6.76 -14.20 1.49
C THR A 41 -7.09 -12.71 1.37
N LEU A 42 -6.48 -12.04 0.39
CA LEU A 42 -6.76 -10.66 0.05
C LEU A 42 -8.22 -10.44 -0.37
N LEU A 43 -8.74 -11.28 -1.27
CA LEU A 43 -10.16 -11.23 -1.69
C LEU A 43 -11.10 -11.34 -0.49
N ARG A 44 -10.84 -12.30 0.41
CA ARG A 44 -11.62 -12.43 1.64
C ARG A 44 -11.53 -11.18 2.52
N SER A 45 -10.33 -10.62 2.67
CA SER A 45 -10.08 -9.41 3.47
C SER A 45 -10.77 -8.17 2.90
N LEU A 46 -11.02 -8.14 1.59
CA LEU A 46 -11.78 -7.10 0.89
C LEU A 46 -13.30 -7.36 0.85
N GLY A 47 -13.76 -8.47 1.43
CA GLY A 47 -15.19 -8.82 1.54
C GLY A 47 -15.75 -9.67 0.41
N TYR A 48 -14.92 -10.19 -0.49
CA TYR A 48 -15.39 -11.15 -1.49
C TYR A 48 -15.57 -12.54 -0.87
N GLN A 49 -16.62 -13.23 -1.30
CA GLN A 49 -17.00 -14.54 -0.73
C GLN A 49 -16.08 -15.65 -1.25
N VAL A 50 -15.03 -15.93 -0.49
CA VAL A 50 -14.09 -17.02 -0.78
C VAL A 50 -13.58 -17.65 0.50
N GLU A 51 -13.48 -18.99 0.52
CA GLU A 51 -12.88 -19.74 1.62
C GLU A 51 -11.34 -19.60 1.62
N LEU A 52 -10.62 -20.08 2.63
CA LEU A 52 -9.16 -20.13 2.57
C LEU A 52 -8.72 -21.34 1.73
N GLY A 53 -7.54 -21.25 1.10
CA GLY A 53 -6.99 -22.33 0.28
C GLY A 53 -5.80 -21.90 -0.57
N GLU A 54 -5.12 -22.88 -1.14
CA GLU A 54 -3.87 -22.69 -1.91
C GLU A 54 -4.08 -22.45 -3.41
N THR A 55 -5.31 -22.61 -3.90
CA THR A 55 -5.63 -22.51 -5.33
C THR A 55 -6.66 -21.41 -5.61
N LEU A 56 -6.83 -21.07 -6.90
CA LEU A 56 -7.85 -20.13 -7.39
C LEU A 56 -8.73 -20.76 -8.49
N ASN A 57 -8.74 -22.10 -8.59
CA ASN A 57 -9.38 -22.82 -9.69
C ASN A 57 -10.83 -23.24 -9.42
N ASP A 58 -11.27 -23.15 -8.16
CA ASP A 58 -12.64 -23.44 -7.73
C ASP A 58 -13.63 -22.35 -8.14
N THR A 59 -14.91 -22.71 -8.11
CA THR A 59 -16.01 -21.85 -8.52
C THR A 59 -16.10 -20.58 -7.66
N ALA A 60 -15.87 -20.68 -6.35
CA ALA A 60 -15.96 -19.52 -5.46
C ALA A 60 -14.85 -18.49 -5.75
N SER A 61 -13.60 -18.94 -5.91
CA SER A 61 -12.49 -18.06 -6.31
C SER A 61 -12.72 -17.40 -7.66
N LYS A 62 -13.11 -18.17 -8.67
CA LYS A 62 -13.35 -17.64 -10.02
C LYS A 62 -14.46 -16.58 -10.05
N ARG A 63 -15.47 -16.73 -9.20
CA ARG A 63 -16.53 -15.74 -9.01
C ARG A 63 -15.99 -14.51 -8.30
N ALA A 64 -15.29 -14.68 -7.17
CA ALA A 64 -14.70 -13.58 -6.42
C ALA A 64 -13.71 -12.73 -7.25
N ILE A 65 -12.88 -13.37 -8.09
CA ILE A 65 -11.97 -12.67 -9.02
C ILE A 65 -12.77 -11.85 -10.04
N ARG A 66 -13.84 -12.41 -10.62
CA ARG A 66 -14.68 -11.68 -11.57
C ARG A 66 -15.39 -10.49 -10.93
N GLU A 67 -15.94 -10.67 -9.72
CA GLU A 67 -16.55 -9.59 -8.95
C GLU A 67 -15.53 -8.50 -8.61
N PHE A 68 -14.30 -8.89 -8.24
CA PHE A 68 -13.21 -7.94 -8.02
C PHE A 68 -12.89 -7.16 -9.30
N GLN A 69 -12.76 -7.86 -10.43
CA GLN A 69 -12.47 -7.22 -11.72
C GLN A 69 -13.60 -6.26 -12.13
N GLU A 70 -14.86 -6.68 -12.01
CA GLU A 70 -16.03 -5.88 -12.35
C GLU A 70 -16.13 -4.61 -11.49
N GLN A 71 -16.06 -4.75 -10.16
CA GLN A 71 -16.15 -3.61 -9.24
C GLN A 71 -15.02 -2.59 -9.44
N ASN A 72 -13.86 -3.05 -9.89
CA ASN A 72 -12.70 -2.20 -10.11
C ASN A 72 -12.45 -1.88 -11.60
N LYS A 73 -13.44 -2.13 -12.48
CA LYS A 73 -13.42 -1.75 -13.91
C LYS A 73 -12.25 -2.34 -14.70
N LEU A 74 -11.84 -3.56 -14.34
CA LEU A 74 -10.86 -4.36 -15.09
C LEU A 74 -11.55 -5.19 -16.17
N SER A 75 -10.76 -5.77 -17.08
CA SER A 75 -11.23 -6.86 -17.93
C SER A 75 -11.69 -8.04 -17.07
N VAL A 76 -12.92 -8.50 -17.27
CA VAL A 76 -13.55 -9.57 -16.46
C VAL A 76 -13.23 -10.95 -17.06
N ASP A 77 -11.95 -11.30 -17.11
CA ASP A 77 -11.48 -12.58 -17.64
C ASP A 77 -11.46 -13.71 -16.59
N GLY A 78 -11.63 -13.35 -15.31
CA GLY A 78 -11.58 -14.28 -14.18
C GLY A 78 -10.17 -14.80 -13.87
N THR A 79 -9.12 -14.13 -14.34
CA THR A 79 -7.72 -14.47 -14.12
C THR A 79 -7.01 -13.40 -13.28
N VAL A 80 -6.04 -13.81 -12.45
CA VAL A 80 -5.24 -12.88 -11.66
C VAL A 80 -3.98 -12.49 -12.45
N ASN A 81 -4.20 -11.76 -13.55
CA ASN A 81 -3.14 -11.20 -14.40
C ASN A 81 -2.42 -10.03 -13.70
N SER A 82 -1.35 -9.50 -14.31
CA SER A 82 -0.54 -8.42 -13.73
C SER A 82 -1.38 -7.19 -13.36
N GLN A 83 -2.29 -6.75 -14.24
CA GLN A 83 -3.16 -5.61 -13.96
C GLN A 83 -4.07 -5.84 -12.74
N THR A 84 -4.55 -7.07 -12.56
CA THR A 84 -5.36 -7.46 -11.40
C THR A 84 -4.51 -7.47 -10.11
N GLN A 85 -3.28 -7.99 -10.19
CA GLN A 85 -2.31 -8.00 -9.09
C GLN A 85 -1.96 -6.57 -8.64
N ASP A 86 -1.57 -5.71 -9.60
CA ASP A 86 -1.12 -4.34 -9.36
C ASP A 86 -2.23 -3.52 -8.71
N LEU A 87 -3.44 -3.59 -9.26
CA LEU A 87 -4.58 -2.87 -8.71
C LEU A 87 -4.92 -3.33 -7.29
N ALA A 88 -4.93 -4.64 -7.04
CA ALA A 88 -5.21 -5.16 -5.70
C ALA A 88 -4.16 -4.69 -4.69
N ALA A 89 -2.90 -4.63 -5.12
CA ALA A 89 -1.81 -4.10 -4.33
C ALA A 89 -2.01 -2.61 -4.04
N ASP A 90 -2.28 -1.78 -5.05
CA ASP A 90 -2.54 -0.35 -4.89
C ASP A 90 -3.73 -0.07 -3.98
N MET A 91 -4.79 -0.87 -4.08
CA MET A 91 -5.94 -0.79 -3.18
C MET A 91 -5.53 -0.96 -1.71
N ILE A 92 -4.62 -1.89 -1.38
CA ILE A 92 -4.17 -2.08 0.00
C ILE A 92 -3.30 -0.92 0.48
N VAL A 93 -2.40 -0.40 -0.36
CA VAL A 93 -1.60 0.77 0.02
C VAL A 93 -2.49 1.97 0.28
N ASN A 94 -3.46 2.23 -0.60
CA ASN A 94 -4.42 3.32 -0.44
C ASN A 94 -5.32 3.13 0.80
N LEU A 95 -5.71 1.89 1.10
CA LEU A 95 -6.42 1.54 2.32
C LEU A 95 -5.58 1.89 3.57
N GLN A 96 -4.32 1.43 3.61
CA GLN A 96 -3.41 1.68 4.72
C GLN A 96 -3.13 3.18 4.91
N ASN A 97 -2.93 3.92 3.81
CA ASN A 97 -2.80 5.38 3.85
C ASN A 97 -4.04 6.05 4.45
N SER A 98 -5.23 5.64 4.04
CA SER A 98 -6.49 6.19 4.57
C SER A 98 -6.65 5.87 6.06
N LEU A 99 -6.29 4.65 6.49
CA LEU A 99 -6.28 4.27 7.90
C LEU A 99 -5.27 5.08 8.71
N ASN A 100 -4.08 5.33 8.18
CA ASN A 100 -3.06 6.14 8.85
C ASN A 100 -3.54 7.57 9.11
N VAL A 101 -4.42 8.12 8.25
CA VAL A 101 -5.01 9.45 8.43
C VAL A 101 -6.21 9.42 9.39
N VAL A 102 -7.12 8.47 9.22
CA VAL A 102 -8.41 8.46 9.94
C VAL A 102 -8.32 7.78 11.31
N VAL A 103 -7.60 6.67 11.38
CA VAL A 103 -7.45 5.87 12.60
C VAL A 103 -6.25 6.33 13.42
N GLN A 104 -5.17 6.73 12.74
CA GLN A 104 -3.88 7.12 13.34
C GLN A 104 -3.32 6.05 14.28
N PRO A 105 -3.12 4.80 13.80
CA PRO A 105 -2.50 3.76 14.60
C PRO A 105 -1.06 4.15 14.95
N ASP A 106 -0.61 3.75 16.15
CA ASP A 106 0.75 3.96 16.63
C ASP A 106 1.43 2.59 16.90
N PRO A 107 2.47 2.20 16.14
CA PRO A 107 3.06 2.94 15.03
C PRO A 107 2.16 2.99 13.78
N PRO A 108 2.43 3.86 12.79
CA PRO A 108 1.71 3.87 11.51
C PRO A 108 1.81 2.54 10.76
N LEU A 109 0.79 2.24 9.95
CA LEU A 109 0.78 1.09 9.05
C LEU A 109 1.89 1.24 7.97
N PRO A 110 2.44 0.12 7.49
CA PRO A 110 3.67 0.11 6.71
C PRO A 110 3.53 0.58 5.25
N ASN A 111 2.31 0.85 4.76
CA ASN A 111 2.02 1.21 3.37
C ASN A 111 2.58 0.20 2.34
N ASN A 112 2.32 -1.09 2.58
CA ASN A 112 2.71 -2.18 1.68
C ASN A 112 1.50 -2.89 1.08
N GLU A 113 1.71 -3.86 0.19
CA GLU A 113 0.66 -4.67 -0.44
C GLU A 113 -0.06 -5.66 0.50
N PHE A 114 0.35 -5.82 1.75
CA PHE A 114 -0.18 -6.89 2.61
C PHE A 114 -1.28 -6.41 3.54
N TYR A 115 -2.43 -7.07 3.46
CA TYR A 115 -3.46 -6.97 4.49
C TYR A 115 -3.07 -7.85 5.69
N GLY A 116 -2.10 -7.39 6.47
CA GLY A 116 -1.62 -8.09 7.66
C GLY A 116 -2.47 -7.83 8.92
N PRO A 117 -2.13 -8.47 10.06
CA PRO A 117 -2.88 -8.33 11.32
C PRO A 117 -3.02 -6.88 11.81
N ARG A 118 -2.02 -6.03 11.56
CA ARG A 118 -2.08 -4.61 11.91
C ARG A 118 -3.11 -3.84 11.08
N THR A 119 -3.22 -4.16 9.78
CA THR A 119 -4.24 -3.59 8.90
C THR A 119 -5.62 -4.05 9.31
N GLU A 120 -5.79 -5.32 9.64
CA GLU A 120 -7.04 -5.86 10.18
C GLU A 120 -7.46 -5.16 11.49
N ALA A 121 -6.53 -5.02 12.43
CA ALA A 121 -6.79 -4.34 13.70
C ALA A 121 -7.20 -2.87 13.49
N ALA A 122 -6.54 -2.16 12.57
CA ALA A 122 -6.92 -0.80 12.22
C ALA A 122 -8.31 -0.72 11.55
N ILE A 123 -8.70 -1.73 10.76
CA ILE A 123 -10.04 -1.82 10.19
C ILE A 123 -11.09 -2.10 11.27
N ARG A 124 -10.80 -2.97 12.24
CA ARG A 124 -11.68 -3.19 13.41
C ARG A 124 -11.89 -1.93 14.22
N GLU A 125 -10.80 -1.20 14.49
CA GLU A 125 -10.84 0.12 15.14
C GLU A 125 -11.72 1.10 14.36
N PHE A 126 -11.52 1.22 13.06
CA PHE A 126 -12.34 2.05 12.19
C PHE A 126 -13.81 1.65 12.26
N GLN A 127 -14.10 0.36 12.10
CA GLN A 127 -15.47 -0.18 12.15
C GLN A 127 -16.14 0.21 13.49
N ARG A 128 -15.43 0.03 14.60
CA ARG A 128 -15.93 0.38 15.93
C ARG A 128 -16.19 1.88 16.09
N ARG A 129 -15.26 2.74 15.64
CA ARG A 129 -15.41 4.22 15.70
C ARG A 129 -16.62 4.72 14.91
N PHE A 130 -16.97 4.05 13.81
CA PHE A 130 -18.06 4.43 12.92
C PHE A 130 -19.30 3.54 13.06
N LEU A 131 -19.41 2.75 14.14
CA LEU A 131 -20.55 1.89 14.46
C LEU A 131 -20.91 0.89 13.36
N LEU A 132 -19.90 0.39 12.64
CA LEU A 132 -20.01 -0.69 11.66
C LEU A 132 -19.71 -2.05 12.32
N PRO A 133 -20.13 -3.18 11.72
CA PRO A 133 -19.75 -4.50 12.20
C PRO A 133 -18.23 -4.67 12.29
N GLU A 134 -17.70 -4.93 13.49
CA GLU A 134 -16.27 -5.11 13.78
C GLU A 134 -15.75 -6.47 13.29
N THR A 135 -15.75 -6.66 11.98
CA THR A 135 -15.38 -7.93 11.31
C THR A 135 -13.90 -8.03 10.99
N GLY A 136 -13.19 -6.89 10.93
CA GLY A 136 -11.84 -6.81 10.37
C GLY A 136 -11.78 -6.92 8.85
N ILE A 137 -12.93 -7.00 8.17
CA ILE A 137 -13.04 -7.07 6.71
C ILE A 137 -13.25 -5.67 6.13
N ALA A 138 -12.40 -5.27 5.19
CA ALA A 138 -12.53 -4.02 4.44
C ALA A 138 -13.50 -4.19 3.27
N SER A 139 -14.77 -4.47 3.58
CA SER A 139 -15.87 -4.54 2.61
C SER A 139 -15.99 -3.26 1.78
N LEU A 140 -16.73 -3.30 0.66
CA LEU A 140 -16.94 -2.12 -0.18
C LEU A 140 -17.49 -0.92 0.63
N GLU A 141 -18.48 -1.16 1.49
CA GLU A 141 -19.05 -0.16 2.38
C GLU A 141 -17.99 0.45 3.32
N VAL A 142 -17.18 -0.39 3.97
CA VAL A 142 -16.10 0.04 4.86
C VAL A 142 -15.08 0.90 4.10
N ARG A 143 -14.67 0.47 2.90
CA ARG A 143 -13.72 1.22 2.06
C ARG A 143 -14.26 2.58 1.62
N GLN A 144 -15.53 2.63 1.21
CA GLN A 144 -16.19 3.87 0.82
C GLN A 144 -16.29 4.86 1.98
N LYS A 145 -16.73 4.37 3.15
CA LYS A 145 -16.81 5.17 4.37
C LYS A 145 -15.43 5.68 4.78
N LEU A 146 -14.41 4.82 4.77
CA LEU A 146 -13.04 5.19 5.12
C LEU A 146 -12.48 6.28 4.19
N ASN A 147 -12.66 6.13 2.88
CA ASN A 147 -12.23 7.13 1.91
C ASN A 147 -12.96 8.47 2.12
N GLN A 148 -14.26 8.44 2.41
CA GLN A 148 -15.03 9.63 2.73
C GLN A 148 -14.46 10.37 3.96
N GLU A 149 -14.15 9.64 5.03
CA GLU A 149 -13.59 10.24 6.25
C GLU A 149 -12.15 10.72 6.04
N ALA A 150 -11.33 9.98 5.28
CA ALA A 150 -9.97 10.41 4.95
C ALA A 150 -9.96 11.74 4.20
N ARG A 151 -10.86 11.94 3.24
CA ARG A 151 -11.02 13.20 2.48
C ARG A 151 -11.43 14.38 3.36
N LYS A 152 -12.25 14.15 4.38
CA LYS A 152 -12.64 15.20 5.34
C LYS A 152 -11.46 15.63 6.19
N VAL A 153 -10.68 14.66 6.68
CA VAL A 153 -9.50 14.93 7.52
C VAL A 153 -8.39 15.60 6.72
N SER A 154 -8.14 15.17 5.47
CA SER A 154 -7.06 15.71 4.65
C SER A 154 -7.35 17.11 4.09
N GLY A 155 -8.57 17.65 4.26
CA GLY A 155 -8.97 18.97 3.82
C GLY A 155 -8.73 19.21 2.32
N TYR A 156 -9.68 18.80 1.47
CA TYR A 156 -9.84 19.22 0.07
C TYR A 156 -8.56 19.72 -0.65
N LYS A 157 -7.90 18.83 -1.40
CA LYS A 157 -7.09 19.22 -2.56
C LYS A 157 -7.80 18.75 -3.83
#